data_AF-A0A7C4UN97-F1
#
_entry.id   AF-A0A7C4UN97-F1
#
_cell.length_a   1.000
_cell.length_b   1.000
_cell.length_c   1.000
_cell.angle_alpha   90.00
_cell.angle_beta   90.00
_cell.angle_gamma   90.00
#
_symmetry.space_group_name_H-M   'P 1'
#
loop_
_entity.id
_entity.type
_entity.pdbx_description
1 polymer ?
#
loop_
_entity_poly.entity_id
_entity_poly.type
_entity_poly.pdbx_seq_one_letter_code
_entity_poly.pdbx_strand_id
1 'polypeptide(L)'
;MRYRIFFVVLIIFFLFYLYLSYLNPEKVKFYLGGGRVFEATLATHVMVGFLIGLLLSTVTGFIFDARRLLQKWKVHRENKIRQEVSSLLEKAKHHDSKGERDKAIEIVNRAIRKVPTFEEPYILLANIHASSKNFEQAIEALNLAEMNVGKKEGILEERAALNIKKKDYE
;
A
#
# COMPACT_ATOMS: atom_id res chain seq x y z
N MET A 1 -27.03 -0.30 -15.60
CA MET A 1 -27.93 0.88 -15.58
C MET A 1 -27.18 2.20 -15.73
N ARG A 2 -26.19 2.51 -14.87
CA ARG A 2 -25.51 3.84 -14.82
C ARG A 2 -24.87 4.31 -16.14
N TYR A 3 -24.19 3.42 -16.88
CA TYR A 3 -23.58 3.77 -18.18
C TYR A 3 -24.60 4.03 -19.30
N ARG A 4 -25.80 3.44 -19.21
CA ARG A 4 -26.86 3.67 -20.20
C ARG A 4 -27.45 5.08 -20.09
N ILE A 5 -27.67 5.55 -18.86
CA ILE A 5 -28.16 6.91 -18.59
C ILE A 5 -27.15 7.96 -19.06
N PHE A 6 -25.86 7.75 -18.79
CA PHE A 6 -24.80 8.65 -19.25
C PHE A 6 -24.77 8.79 -20.78
N PHE A 7 -24.89 7.68 -21.51
CA PHE A 7 -24.87 7.70 -22.97
C PHE A 7 -26.08 8.44 -23.57
N VAL A 8 -27.27 8.27 -22.97
CA VAL A 8 -28.48 8.99 -23.38
C VAL A 8 -28.33 10.50 -23.17
N VAL A 9 -27.79 10.93 -22.02
CA VAL A 9 -27.53 12.36 -21.75
C VAL A 9 -26.54 12.95 -22.76
N LEU A 10 -25.51 12.19 -23.13
CA LEU A 10 -24.51 12.63 -24.12
C LEU A 10 -25.12 12.80 -25.51
N ILE A 11 -26.00 11.89 -25.94
CA ILE A 11 -26.75 12.00 -27.20
C ILE A 11 -27.65 13.25 -27.19
N ILE A 12 -28.40 13.47 -26.10
CA ILE A 12 -29.28 14.65 -25.97
C ILE A 12 -28.46 15.94 -26.07
N PHE A 13 -27.31 16.00 -25.38
CA PHE A 13 -26.42 17.14 -25.43
C PHE A 13 -25.86 17.38 -26.85
N PHE A 14 -25.50 16.31 -27.56
CA PHE A 14 -25.02 16.41 -28.94
C PHE A 14 -26.10 16.89 -29.93
N LEU A 15 -27.33 16.38 -29.82
CA LEU A 15 -28.46 16.86 -30.62
C LEU A 15 -28.77 18.34 -30.34
N PHE A 16 -28.71 18.74 -29.06
CA PHE A 16 -28.86 20.15 -28.66
C PHE A 16 -27.76 21.05 -29.25
N TYR A 17 -26.50 20.57 -29.27
CA TYR A 17 -25.41 21.26 -29.95
C TYR A 17 -25.68 21.45 -31.44
N LEU A 18 -26.11 20.40 -32.16
CA LEU A 18 -26.44 20.50 -33.60
C LEU A 18 -27.56 21.51 -33.84
N TYR A 19 -28.60 21.48 -33.00
CA TYR A 19 -29.72 22.40 -33.07
C TYR A 19 -29.28 23.87 -32.90
N LEU A 20 -28.49 24.16 -31.86
CA LEU A 20 -27.97 25.51 -31.64
C LEU A 20 -27.02 25.96 -32.74
N SER A 21 -26.16 25.07 -33.24
CA SER A 21 -25.24 25.39 -34.33
C SER A 21 -25.97 25.65 -35.66
N TYR A 22 -27.14 25.03 -35.86
CA TYR A 22 -27.99 25.29 -37.02
C TYR A 22 -28.69 26.65 -36.90
N LEU A 23 -29.23 26.98 -35.73
CA LEU A 23 -29.93 28.25 -35.50
C LEU A 23 -29.00 29.46 -35.43
N ASN A 24 -27.77 29.27 -34.94
CA ASN A 24 -26.82 30.35 -34.74
C ASN A 24 -25.48 30.04 -35.43
N PRO A 25 -25.40 30.25 -36.76
CA PRO A 25 -24.19 29.99 -37.54
C PRO A 25 -23.14 31.10 -37.41
N GLU A 26 -23.46 32.20 -36.71
CA GLU A 26 -22.53 33.32 -36.57
C GLU A 26 -21.27 32.91 -35.80
N LYS A 27 -20.13 33.34 -36.34
CA LYS A 27 -18.82 33.05 -35.76
C LYS A 27 -18.46 34.17 -34.78
N VAL A 28 -18.12 33.76 -33.57
CA VAL A 28 -17.60 34.64 -32.52
C VAL A 28 -16.08 34.49 -32.48
N LYS A 29 -15.38 35.61 -32.30
CA LYS A 29 -13.93 35.65 -32.13
C LYS A 29 -13.59 35.43 -30.66
N PHE A 30 -12.87 34.35 -30.35
CA PHE A 30 -12.36 34.06 -29.03
C PHE A 30 -10.85 34.30 -28.99
N TYR A 31 -10.42 35.24 -28.14
CA TYR A 31 -9.02 35.62 -28.00
C TYR A 31 -8.37 34.77 -26.93
N LEU A 32 -7.48 33.86 -27.34
CA LEU A 32 -6.59 33.13 -26.44
C LEU A 32 -5.23 33.83 -26.43
N GLY A 33 -4.57 33.85 -25.26
CA GLY A 33 -3.36 34.64 -24.99
C GLY A 33 -2.30 34.59 -26.11
N GLY A 34 -1.58 35.70 -26.28
CA GLY A 34 -0.58 35.85 -27.35
C GLY A 34 -1.15 36.27 -28.71
N GLY A 35 -2.35 36.85 -28.75
CA GLY A 35 -2.96 37.40 -29.98
C GLY A 35 -3.56 36.36 -30.93
N ARG A 36 -3.71 35.10 -30.50
CA ARG A 36 -4.34 34.05 -31.30
C ARG A 36 -5.86 34.16 -31.23
N VAL A 37 -6.49 34.31 -32.38
CA VAL A 37 -7.95 34.42 -32.50
C VAL A 37 -8.50 33.12 -33.06
N PHE A 38 -9.47 32.55 -32.34
CA PHE A 38 -10.25 31.41 -32.82
C PHE A 38 -11.63 31.90 -33.23
N GLU A 39 -12.00 31.68 -34.49
CA GLU A 39 -13.29 32.09 -35.01
C GLU A 39 -14.18 30.85 -35.18
N ALA A 40 -15.13 30.67 -34.27
CA ALA A 40 -16.06 29.55 -34.30
C ALA A 40 -17.43 29.97 -33.73
N THR A 41 -18.46 29.15 -33.95
CA THR A 41 -19.79 29.42 -33.38
C THR A 41 -19.76 29.33 -31.86
N LEU A 42 -20.67 30.04 -31.19
CA LEU A 42 -20.82 29.95 -29.73
C LEU A 42 -21.02 28.50 -29.26
N ALA A 43 -21.86 27.75 -29.99
CA ALA A 43 -22.12 26.34 -29.74
C ALA A 43 -20.83 25.49 -29.73
N THR A 44 -19.89 25.79 -30.63
CA THR A 44 -18.62 25.05 -30.72
C THR A 44 -17.73 25.31 -29.52
N HIS A 45 -17.66 26.54 -29.02
CA HIS A 45 -16.91 26.86 -27.80
C HIS A 45 -17.48 26.15 -26.57
N VAL A 46 -18.81 26.13 -26.41
CA VAL A 46 -19.49 25.39 -25.34
C VAL A 46 -19.20 23.88 -25.43
N MET A 47 -19.26 23.32 -26.64
CA MET A 47 -18.96 21.91 -26.88
C MET A 47 -17.52 21.55 -26.49
N VAL A 48 -16.54 22.37 -26.88
CA VAL A 48 -15.12 22.17 -26.51
C VAL A 48 -14.94 22.23 -25.00
N GLY A 49 -15.54 23.20 -24.31
CA GLY A 49 -15.48 23.29 -22.84
C GLY A 49 -16.08 22.06 -22.15
N PHE A 50 -17.23 21.58 -22.63
CA PHE A 50 -17.84 20.35 -22.14
C PHE A 50 -16.93 19.12 -22.35
N LEU A 51 -16.34 18.97 -23.54
CA LEU A 51 -15.43 17.86 -23.85
C LEU A 51 -14.16 17.89 -22.96
N ILE A 52 -13.60 19.07 -22.71
CA ILE A 52 -12.47 19.23 -21.78
C ILE A 52 -12.88 18.79 -20.37
N GLY A 53 -14.05 19.23 -19.90
CA GLY A 53 -14.58 18.82 -18.59
C GLY A 53 -14.76 17.31 -18.47
N LEU A 54 -15.31 16.68 -19.52
CA LEU A 54 -15.46 15.22 -19.58
C LEU A 54 -14.10 14.53 -19.53
N LEU A 55 -13.13 15.01 -20.31
CA LEU A 55 -11.77 14.47 -20.33
C LEU A 55 -11.13 14.56 -18.94
N LEU A 56 -11.18 15.72 -18.28
CA LEU A 56 -10.67 15.90 -16.93
C LEU A 56 -11.36 14.97 -15.91
N SER A 57 -12.68 14.79 -16.02
CA SER A 57 -13.42 13.85 -15.16
C SER A 57 -12.97 12.40 -15.36
N THR A 58 -12.74 11.97 -16.60
CA THR A 58 -12.22 10.62 -16.86
C THR A 58 -10.80 10.42 -16.34
N VAL A 59 -9.92 11.42 -16.50
CA VAL A 59 -8.54 11.38 -16.02
C VAL A 59 -8.49 11.31 -14.50
N THR A 60 -9.28 12.13 -13.81
CA THR A 60 -9.35 12.10 -12.34
C THR A 60 -9.85 10.74 -11.85
N GLY A 61 -10.92 10.19 -12.44
CA GLY A 61 -11.40 8.84 -12.14
C GLY A 61 -10.31 7.77 -12.29
N PHE A 62 -9.57 7.82 -13.40
CA PHE A 62 -8.47 6.89 -13.65
C PHE A 62 -7.36 7.01 -12.60
N ILE A 63 -6.99 8.22 -12.19
CA ILE A 63 -5.99 8.44 -11.13
C ILE A 63 -6.46 7.81 -9.80
N PHE A 64 -7.73 7.99 -9.43
CA PHE A 64 -8.28 7.39 -8.22
C PHE A 64 -8.29 5.86 -8.27
N ASP A 65 -8.72 5.28 -9.39
CA ASP A 65 -8.72 3.83 -9.58
C ASP A 65 -7.30 3.24 -9.58
N ALA A 66 -6.35 3.90 -10.23
CA ALA A 66 -4.94 3.51 -10.22
C ALA A 66 -4.38 3.51 -8.79
N ARG A 67 -4.65 4.57 -8.00
CA ARG A 67 -4.26 4.62 -6.58
C ARG A 67 -4.87 3.49 -5.77
N ARG A 68 -6.16 3.18 -5.98
CA ARG A 68 -6.85 2.09 -5.29
C ARG A 68 -6.25 0.72 -5.64
N LEU A 69 -5.91 0.49 -6.91
CA LEU A 69 -5.25 -0.75 -7.34
C LEU A 69 -3.86 -0.87 -6.73
N LEU A 70 -3.07 0.19 -6.72
CA LEU A 70 -1.75 0.22 -6.10
C LEU A 70 -1.82 -0.08 -4.59
N GLN A 71 -2.78 0.52 -3.88
CA GLN A 71 -2.99 0.23 -2.45
C GLN A 71 -3.39 -1.24 -2.23
N LYS A 72 -4.35 -1.76 -3.00
CA LYS A 72 -4.75 -3.18 -2.91
C LYS A 72 -3.58 -4.12 -3.17
N TRP A 73 -2.78 -3.82 -4.19
CA TRP A 73 -1.60 -4.62 -4.52
C TRP A 73 -0.54 -4.57 -3.41
N LYS A 74 -0.27 -3.38 -2.86
CA LYS A 74 0.67 -3.21 -1.74
C LYS A 74 0.22 -4.04 -0.53
N VAL A 75 -1.03 -3.90 -0.10
CA VAL A 75 -1.58 -4.64 1.04
C VAL A 75 -1.58 -6.15 0.77
N HIS A 76 -1.95 -6.59 -0.42
CA HIS A 76 -1.91 -8.00 -0.79
C HIS A 76 -0.49 -8.58 -0.72
N ARG A 77 0.50 -7.82 -1.23
CA ARG A 77 1.91 -8.20 -1.17
C ARG A 77 2.41 -8.28 0.27
N GLU A 78 2.11 -7.28 1.10
CA GLU A 78 2.47 -7.27 2.53
C GLU A 78 1.84 -8.45 3.28
N ASN A 79 0.57 -8.76 3.05
CA ASN A 79 -0.11 -9.90 3.65
C ASN A 79 0.51 -11.23 3.23
N LYS A 80 0.86 -11.39 1.95
CA LYS A 80 1.52 -12.61 1.45
C LYS A 80 2.88 -12.82 2.12
N ILE A 81 3.66 -11.74 2.25
CA ILE A 81 4.96 -11.77 2.93
C ILE A 81 4.78 -12.13 4.42
N ARG A 82 3.79 -11.52 5.09
CA ARG A 82 3.45 -11.81 6.49
C ARG A 82 3.03 -13.27 6.70
N GLN A 83 2.19 -13.81 5.83
CA GLN A 83 1.78 -15.22 5.88
C GLN A 83 2.98 -16.15 5.72
N GLU A 84 3.87 -15.85 4.78
CA GLU A 84 5.05 -16.68 4.55
C GLU A 84 6.01 -16.65 5.76
N VAL A 85 6.28 -15.46 6.32
CA VAL A 85 7.07 -15.34 7.55
C VAL A 85 6.40 -16.09 8.70
N SER A 86 5.08 -15.91 8.91
CA SER A 86 4.34 -16.64 9.95
C SER A 86 4.47 -18.15 9.80
N SER A 87 4.39 -18.66 8.57
CA SER A 87 4.56 -20.09 8.31
C SER A 87 5.96 -20.60 8.64
N LEU A 88 7.00 -19.78 8.46
CA LEU A 88 8.37 -20.10 8.87
C LEU A 88 8.49 -20.10 10.40
N LEU A 89 7.87 -19.13 11.08
CA LEU A 89 7.89 -19.06 12.54
C LEU A 89 7.14 -20.22 13.19
N GLU A 90 6.00 -20.64 12.62
CA GLU A 90 5.29 -21.85 13.08
C GLU A 90 6.15 -23.11 12.93
N LYS A 91 6.85 -23.27 11.79
CA LYS A 91 7.80 -24.37 11.60
C LYS A 91 8.94 -24.31 12.61
N ALA A 92 9.50 -23.13 12.85
CA ALA A 92 10.56 -22.96 13.85
C ALA A 92 10.08 -23.35 15.26
N LYS A 93 8.90 -22.87 15.68
CA LYS A 93 8.28 -23.26 16.96
C LYS A 93 8.09 -24.76 17.08
N HIS A 94 7.66 -25.41 15.99
CA HIS A 94 7.52 -26.87 15.95
C HIS A 94 8.86 -27.59 16.15
N HIS A 95 9.93 -27.15 15.48
CA HIS A 95 11.27 -27.73 15.68
C HIS A 95 11.81 -27.47 17.08
N ASP A 96 11.61 -26.27 17.64
CA ASP A 96 12.00 -25.94 19.01
C ASP A 96 11.28 -26.82 20.04
N SER A 97 9.97 -27.04 19.86
CA SER A 97 9.18 -27.94 20.73
C SER A 97 9.65 -29.40 20.70
N LYS A 98 10.33 -29.82 19.63
CA LYS A 98 10.96 -31.14 19.48
C LYS A 98 12.39 -31.20 20.07
N GLY A 99 12.90 -30.08 20.59
CA GLY A 99 14.28 -29.95 21.04
C GLY A 99 15.30 -29.74 19.92
N GLU A 100 14.85 -29.63 18.66
CA GLU A 100 15.71 -29.38 17.50
C GLU A 100 16.06 -27.89 17.37
N ARG A 101 16.69 -27.32 18.41
CA ARG A 101 16.88 -25.87 18.58
C ARG A 101 17.72 -25.22 17.49
N ASP A 102 18.80 -25.85 17.07
CA ASP A 102 19.68 -25.29 16.02
C ASP A 102 18.92 -25.10 14.70
N LYS A 103 18.06 -26.06 14.35
CA LYS A 103 17.19 -25.96 13.17
C LYS A 103 16.13 -24.87 13.34
N ALA A 104 15.54 -24.74 14.53
CA ALA A 104 14.59 -23.68 14.81
C ALA A 104 15.25 -22.30 14.61
N ILE A 105 16.44 -22.10 15.17
CA ILE A 105 17.24 -20.87 15.02
C ILE A 105 17.56 -20.60 13.55
N GLU A 106 17.97 -21.62 12.78
CA GLU A 106 18.24 -21.48 11.35
C GLU A 106 17.00 -20.98 10.57
N ILE A 107 15.83 -21.58 10.85
CA ILE A 107 14.56 -21.20 10.21
C ILE A 107 14.16 -19.77 10.58
N VAL A 108 14.30 -19.39 11.86
CA VAL A 108 14.03 -18.01 12.31
C VAL A 108 14.96 -17.01 11.64
N ASN A 109 16.26 -17.31 11.57
CA ASN A 109 17.23 -16.46 10.88
C ASN A 109 16.93 -16.33 9.39
N ARG A 110 16.39 -17.36 8.75
CA ARG A 110 15.90 -17.26 7.37
C ARG A 110 14.71 -16.30 7.24
N ALA A 111 13.79 -16.30 8.20
CA ALA A 111 12.69 -15.33 8.24
C ALA A 111 13.19 -13.89 8.42
N ILE A 112 14.16 -13.67 9.32
CA ILE A 112 14.82 -12.38 9.54
C ILE A 112 15.50 -11.88 8.25
N ARG A 113 16.29 -12.72 7.57
CA ARG A 113 16.94 -12.34 6.30
C ARG A 113 15.93 -11.98 5.21
N LYS A 114 14.76 -12.61 5.20
CA LYS A 114 13.72 -12.34 4.21
C LYS A 114 13.00 -11.02 4.47
N VAL A 115 12.72 -10.72 5.74
CA VAL A 115 12.01 -9.50 6.15
C VAL A 115 12.63 -8.99 7.46
N PRO A 116 13.70 -8.18 7.39
CA PRO A 116 14.39 -7.71 8.60
C PRO A 116 13.57 -6.71 9.41
N THR A 117 12.48 -6.18 8.85
CA THR A 117 11.62 -5.16 9.46
C THR A 117 10.49 -5.73 10.33
N PHE A 118 10.37 -7.06 10.44
CA PHE A 118 9.37 -7.70 11.30
C PHE A 118 9.98 -8.02 12.66
N GLU A 119 9.25 -7.73 13.73
CA GLU A 119 9.71 -7.94 15.11
C GLU A 119 9.54 -9.38 15.56
N GLU A 120 8.49 -10.06 15.08
CA GLU A 120 8.08 -11.39 15.55
C GLU A 120 9.20 -12.45 15.40
N PRO A 121 9.98 -12.49 14.30
CA PRO A 121 11.12 -13.39 14.19
C PRO A 121 12.21 -13.14 15.25
N TYR A 122 12.56 -11.88 15.53
CA TYR A 122 13.59 -11.58 16.53
C TYR A 122 13.14 -11.92 17.95
N ILE A 123 11.88 -11.63 18.27
CA ILE A 123 11.28 -12.00 19.55
C ILE A 123 11.30 -13.52 19.73
N LEU A 124 10.92 -14.28 18.69
CA LEU A 124 10.98 -15.74 18.75
C LEU A 124 12.43 -16.23 18.94
N LEU A 125 13.40 -15.63 18.25
CA LEU A 125 14.81 -15.96 18.40
C LEU A 125 15.29 -15.73 19.84
N ALA A 126 14.97 -14.56 20.41
CA ALA A 126 15.29 -14.21 21.79
C ALA A 126 14.69 -15.22 22.78
N ASN A 127 13.42 -15.60 22.56
CA ASN A 127 12.73 -16.58 23.40
C ASN A 127 13.36 -17.98 23.33
N ILE A 128 13.78 -18.44 22.15
CA ILE A 128 14.48 -19.72 22.00
C ILE A 128 15.80 -19.71 22.78
N HIS A 129 16.61 -18.65 22.65
CA HIS A 129 17.86 -18.49 23.40
C HIS A 129 17.63 -18.40 24.92
N ALA A 130 16.63 -17.63 25.35
CA ALA A 130 16.26 -17.49 26.76
C ALA A 130 15.81 -18.82 27.36
N SER A 131 15.03 -19.63 26.62
CA SER A 131 14.63 -20.97 27.06
C SER A 131 15.81 -21.93 27.25
N SER A 132 16.93 -21.63 26.58
CA SER A 132 18.19 -22.37 26.67
C SER A 132 19.14 -21.78 27.71
N LYS A 133 18.70 -20.77 28.48
CA LYS A 133 19.52 -19.99 29.43
C LYS A 133 20.67 -19.22 28.79
N ASN A 134 20.63 -19.01 27.48
CA ASN A 134 21.63 -18.22 26.76
C ASN A 134 21.16 -16.75 26.73
N PHE A 135 21.20 -16.08 27.88
CA PHE A 135 20.63 -14.75 28.02
C PHE A 135 21.36 -13.69 27.19
N GLU A 136 22.67 -13.81 27.01
CA GLU A 136 23.48 -12.89 26.20
C GLU A 136 23.01 -12.91 24.74
N GLN A 137 22.83 -14.10 24.17
CA GLN A 137 22.34 -14.29 22.80
C GLN A 137 20.89 -13.80 22.64
N ALA A 138 20.06 -13.98 23.67
CA ALA A 138 18.71 -13.46 23.68
C ALA A 138 18.69 -11.91 23.67
N ILE A 139 19.57 -11.27 24.43
CA ILE A 139 19.74 -9.80 24.44
C ILE A 139 20.24 -9.32 23.07
N GLU A 140 21.21 -10.02 22.46
CA GLU A 140 21.69 -9.69 21.11
C GLU A 140 20.57 -9.75 20.07
N ALA A 141 19.70 -10.75 20.11
CA ALA A 141 18.55 -10.85 19.22
C ALA A 141 17.59 -9.65 19.37
N LEU A 142 17.32 -9.21 20.60
CA LEU A 142 16.50 -8.01 20.85
C LEU A 142 17.20 -6.70 20.44
N ASN A 143 18.53 -6.62 20.58
CA ASN A 143 19.30 -5.48 20.07
C ASN A 143 19.21 -5.39 18.54
N LEU A 144 19.32 -6.52 17.83
CA LEU A 144 19.12 -6.59 16.39
C LEU A 144 17.69 -6.20 15.99
N ALA A 145 16.69 -6.59 16.79
CA ALA A 145 15.31 -6.17 16.58
C ALA A 145 15.19 -4.63 16.66
N GLU A 146 15.75 -4.01 17.70
CA GLU A 146 15.72 -2.54 17.85
C GLU A 146 16.45 -1.82 16.72
N MET A 147 17.56 -2.37 16.23
CA MET A 147 18.33 -1.78 15.13
C MET A 147 17.57 -1.84 13.79
N ASN A 148 16.87 -2.94 13.50
CA ASN A 148 16.21 -3.14 12.20
C ASN A 148 14.74 -2.67 12.18
N VAL A 149 14.06 -2.75 13.33
CA VAL A 149 12.61 -2.49 13.45
C VAL A 149 12.32 -1.21 14.24
N GLY A 150 13.24 -0.80 15.13
CA GLY A 150 13.06 0.30 16.08
C GLY A 150 12.62 -0.16 17.46
N LYS A 151 12.62 0.75 18.43
CA LYS A 151 12.17 0.50 19.81
C LYS A 151 10.64 0.47 19.88
N LYS A 152 10.06 -0.67 19.55
CA LYS A 152 8.61 -0.91 19.65
C LYS A 152 8.24 -1.52 21.00
N GLU A 153 6.99 -1.31 21.39
CA GLU A 153 6.41 -1.80 22.64
C GLU A 153 6.70 -3.29 22.86
N GLY A 154 6.34 -4.17 21.91
CA GLY A 154 6.56 -5.62 22.05
C GLY A 154 8.03 -6.03 22.23
N ILE A 155 8.98 -5.29 21.64
CA ILE A 155 10.43 -5.57 21.82
C ILE A 155 10.88 -5.14 23.23
N LEU A 156 10.39 -4.00 23.72
CA LEU A 156 10.71 -3.50 25.06
C LEU A 156 10.08 -4.38 26.15
N GLU A 157 8.84 -4.85 25.94
CA GLU A 157 8.17 -5.81 26.80
C GLU A 157 9.00 -7.10 26.92
N GLU A 158 9.43 -7.67 25.80
CA GLU A 158 10.23 -8.89 25.83
C GLU A 158 11.61 -8.68 26.44
N ARG A 159 12.21 -7.50 26.27
CA ARG A 159 13.45 -7.14 26.97
C ARG A 159 13.25 -7.09 28.47
N ALA A 160 12.15 -6.49 28.94
CA ALA A 160 11.83 -6.45 30.36
C ALA A 160 11.61 -7.86 30.92
N ALA A 161 10.84 -8.69 30.23
CA ALA A 161 10.61 -10.09 30.59
C ALA A 161 11.91 -10.90 30.64
N LEU A 162 12.81 -10.68 29.67
CA LEU A 162 14.11 -11.34 29.61
C LEU A 162 15.01 -10.96 30.79
N ASN A 163 15.05 -9.67 31.16
CA ASN A 163 15.84 -9.19 32.30
C ASN A 163 15.35 -9.76 33.63
N ILE A 164 14.03 -9.89 33.80
CA ILE A 164 13.44 -10.53 34.98
C ILE A 164 13.88 -11.99 35.03
N LYS A 165 13.71 -12.74 33.93
CA LYS A 165 14.14 -14.13 33.84
C LYS A 165 15.63 -14.26 34.16
N LYS A 166 16.49 -13.44 33.56
CA LYS A 166 17.95 -13.48 33.79
C LYS A 166 18.26 -13.31 35.28
N LYS A 167 17.64 -12.34 35.95
CA LYS A 167 17.82 -12.08 37.38
C LYS A 167 17.38 -13.24 38.27
N ASP A 168 16.35 -13.99 37.88
CA ASP A 168 15.89 -15.15 38.64
C ASP A 168 16.85 -16.36 38.57
N TYR A 169 17.79 -16.38 37.62
CA TYR A 169 18.80 -17.44 37.45
C TYR A 169 20.21 -17.06 37.93
N GLU A 170 20.43 -15.80 38.34
CA GLU A 170 21.66 -15.30 38.97
C GLU A 170 21.55 -15.38 40.51
#